data_AF-A0A6N6N0J9-F1
#
_entry.id   AF-A0A6N6N0J9-F1
#
_cell.length_a   1.000
_cell.length_b   1.000
_cell.length_c   1.000
_cell.angle_alpha   90.00
_cell.angle_beta   90.00
_cell.angle_gamma   90.00
#
_symmetry.space_group_name_H-M   'P 1'
#
loop_
_entity.id
_entity.type
_entity.pdbx_description
1 polymer ?
#
loop_
_entity_poly.entity_id
_entity_poly.type
_entity_poly.pdbx_seq_one_letter_code
_entity_poly.pdbx_strand_id
1 'polypeptide(L)'
;MNTIYDQIWEAALPFQDKRDDAGHAAVTYGFAQKLVSLAGGDPQVVFPAIILHDTGWSRLTREERFVIFSPTATREDELAVRYRHQDEGVAIAREILGELAYPEEWTTEILEIISQHDTRDHFISHNEGMVRDADKLWRFSDIGFGADIERFEFEPDFLHDRLVGQIPEPSFFYSDMSRELALEELAARKQEYAARMPLGGAEESVAEIMK
;
A
#
# COMPACT_ATOMS: atom_id res chain seq x y z
N MET A 1 10.25 -13.44 23.42
CA MET A 1 11.25 -13.80 22.41
C MET A 1 10.86 -13.07 21.14
N ASN A 2 11.74 -12.26 20.56
CA ASN A 2 11.48 -11.64 19.25
C ASN A 2 11.35 -12.76 18.22
N THR A 3 10.23 -12.80 17.51
CA THR A 3 10.05 -13.71 16.37
C THR A 3 11.06 -13.36 15.28
N ILE A 4 11.23 -14.26 14.30
CA ILE A 4 12.09 -13.95 13.14
C ILE A 4 11.55 -12.74 12.36
N TYR A 5 10.22 -12.54 12.32
CA TYR A 5 9.60 -11.39 11.67
C TYR A 5 9.91 -10.08 12.41
N ASP A 6 9.96 -10.10 13.74
CA ASP A 6 10.36 -8.92 14.51
C ASP A 6 11.83 -8.54 14.22
N GLN A 7 12.71 -9.53 14.00
CA GLN A 7 14.11 -9.25 13.64
C GLN A 7 14.23 -8.66 12.23
N ILE A 8 13.45 -9.17 11.27
CA ILE A 8 13.39 -8.62 9.91
C ILE A 8 12.82 -7.19 9.95
N TRP A 9 11.78 -6.97 10.75
CA TRP A 9 11.19 -5.65 10.97
C TRP A 9 12.22 -4.65 11.49
N GLU A 10 12.91 -4.98 12.59
CA GLU A 10 13.94 -4.11 13.17
C GLU A 10 15.08 -3.79 12.19
N ALA A 11 15.50 -4.78 11.39
CA ALA A 11 16.51 -4.58 10.35
C ALA A 11 16.00 -3.68 9.20
N ALA A 12 14.70 -3.70 8.90
CA ALA A 12 14.08 -2.93 7.84
C ALA A 12 13.79 -1.46 8.22
N LEU A 13 13.64 -1.14 9.51
CA LEU A 13 13.29 0.20 10.01
C LEU A 13 14.07 1.37 9.38
N PRO A 14 15.40 1.29 9.15
CA PRO A 14 16.14 2.38 8.50
C PRO A 14 15.67 2.67 7.07
N PHE A 15 15.06 1.70 6.41
CA PHE A 15 14.71 1.73 4.98
C PHE A 15 13.20 1.89 4.70
N GLN A 16 12.35 1.70 5.70
CA GLN A 16 10.88 1.77 5.56
C GLN A 16 10.34 3.21 5.55
N ASP A 17 9.12 3.34 5.02
CA ASP A 17 8.28 4.55 5.02
C ASP A 17 8.99 5.81 4.49
N LYS A 18 9.64 5.66 3.34
CA LYS A 18 10.52 6.69 2.75
C LYS A 18 9.85 7.57 1.70
N ARG A 19 8.54 7.42 1.46
CA ARG A 19 7.80 8.09 0.38
C ARG A 19 6.67 8.95 0.95
N ASP A 20 6.97 9.70 2.01
CA ASP A 20 6.03 10.47 2.84
C ASP A 20 4.73 9.67 3.12
N ASP A 21 4.93 8.43 3.57
CA ASP A 21 3.91 7.42 3.80
C ASP A 21 4.15 6.73 5.16
N ALA A 22 4.44 7.54 6.18
CA ALA A 22 4.66 7.06 7.55
C ALA A 22 3.52 6.14 8.01
N GLY A 23 3.89 4.93 8.47
CA GLY A 23 2.93 3.89 8.87
C GLY A 23 2.56 2.91 7.75
N HIS A 24 3.01 3.11 6.51
CA HIS A 24 2.77 2.20 5.38
C HIS A 24 3.19 0.77 5.70
N ALA A 25 4.44 0.57 6.15
CA ALA A 25 4.94 -0.75 6.50
C ALA A 25 4.06 -1.43 7.57
N ALA A 26 3.58 -0.68 8.56
CA ALA A 26 2.81 -1.24 9.68
C ALA A 26 1.41 -1.65 9.25
N VAL A 27 0.74 -0.79 8.48
CA VAL A 27 -0.61 -1.04 7.96
C VAL A 27 -0.60 -2.21 6.98
N THR A 28 0.33 -2.22 6.02
CA THR A 28 0.43 -3.30 5.03
C THR A 28 0.78 -4.64 5.69
N TYR A 29 1.67 -4.64 6.69
CA TYR A 29 1.95 -5.84 7.49
C TYR A 29 0.71 -6.36 8.23
N GLY A 30 -0.10 -5.47 8.82
CA GLY A 30 -1.37 -5.83 9.45
C GLY A 30 -2.37 -6.44 8.47
N PHE A 31 -2.50 -5.89 7.26
CA PHE A 31 -3.32 -6.49 6.21
C PHE A 31 -2.79 -7.85 5.75
N ALA A 32 -1.48 -8.00 5.61
CA ALA A 32 -0.88 -9.28 5.26
C ALA A 32 -1.17 -10.36 6.32
N GLN A 33 -1.09 -10.02 7.61
CA GLN A 33 -1.48 -10.93 8.69
C GLN A 33 -2.96 -11.32 8.60
N LYS A 34 -3.85 -10.35 8.36
CA LYS A 34 -5.29 -10.59 8.20
C LYS A 34 -5.58 -11.48 6.99
N LEU A 35 -4.97 -11.20 5.85
CA LEU A 35 -5.12 -11.99 4.62
C LEU A 35 -4.59 -13.41 4.79
N VAL A 36 -3.40 -13.60 5.38
CA VAL A 36 -2.87 -14.94 5.64
C VAL A 36 -3.79 -15.76 6.55
N SER A 37 -4.41 -15.11 7.55
CA SER A 37 -5.37 -15.77 8.43
C SER A 37 -6.69 -16.15 7.75
N LEU A 38 -7.14 -15.40 6.73
CA LEU A 38 -8.47 -15.56 6.12
C LEU A 38 -8.44 -16.32 4.79
N ALA A 39 -7.41 -16.08 3.99
CA ALA A 39 -7.27 -16.57 2.61
C ALA A 39 -6.09 -17.53 2.43
N GLY A 40 -5.21 -17.68 3.43
CA GLY A 40 -4.03 -18.52 3.36
C GLY A 40 -2.80 -17.79 2.81
N GLY A 41 -1.77 -18.56 2.47
CA GLY A 41 -0.43 -18.06 2.15
C GLY A 41 0.60 -18.58 3.13
N ASP A 42 1.83 -18.75 2.67
CA ASP A 42 2.95 -19.15 3.52
C ASP A 42 3.46 -17.91 4.28
N PRO A 43 3.28 -17.83 5.62
CA PRO A 43 3.77 -16.71 6.40
C PRO A 43 5.30 -16.56 6.32
N GLN A 44 6.04 -17.63 5.98
CA GLN A 44 7.49 -17.56 5.79
C GLN A 44 7.90 -16.81 4.51
N VAL A 45 6.97 -16.61 3.59
CA VAL A 45 7.19 -15.81 2.37
C VAL A 45 6.48 -14.47 2.48
N VAL A 46 5.19 -14.48 2.81
CA VAL A 46 4.33 -13.29 2.77
C VAL A 46 4.80 -12.23 3.77
N PHE A 47 5.14 -12.62 4.99
CA PHE A 47 5.50 -11.66 6.04
C PHE A 47 6.86 -10.98 5.79
N PRO A 48 7.95 -11.70 5.49
CA PRO A 48 9.19 -11.04 5.10
C PRO A 48 9.04 -10.18 3.84
N ALA A 49 8.32 -10.67 2.83
CA ALA A 49 8.13 -9.94 1.58
C ALA A 49 7.41 -8.61 1.79
N ILE A 50 6.30 -8.58 2.55
CA ILE A 50 5.57 -7.32 2.78
C ILE A 50 6.36 -6.36 3.70
N ILE A 51 7.14 -6.86 4.66
CA ILE A 51 8.00 -5.99 5.50
C ILE A 51 9.07 -5.29 4.64
N LEU A 52 9.57 -5.98 3.61
CA LEU A 52 10.71 -5.57 2.82
C LEU A 52 10.36 -4.97 1.44
N HIS A 53 9.12 -5.09 0.94
CA HIS A 53 8.78 -4.74 -0.46
C HIS A 53 9.17 -3.30 -0.82
N ASP A 54 8.84 -2.35 0.05
CA ASP A 54 9.00 -0.92 -0.21
C ASP A 54 10.37 -0.36 0.28
N THR A 55 11.29 -1.18 0.80
CA THR A 55 12.56 -0.68 1.37
C THR A 55 13.47 -0.04 0.32
N GLY A 56 13.32 -0.40 -0.94
CA GLY A 56 14.11 0.17 -2.03
C GLY A 56 13.91 1.68 -2.22
N TRP A 57 12.78 2.24 -1.77
CA TRP A 57 12.54 3.68 -1.86
C TRP A 57 13.63 4.45 -1.13
N SER A 58 14.18 3.90 -0.04
CA SER A 58 15.27 4.48 0.75
C SER A 58 16.51 4.87 -0.05
N ARG A 59 16.75 4.26 -1.22
CA ARG A 59 17.92 4.49 -2.07
C ARG A 59 17.72 5.56 -3.15
N LEU A 60 16.49 6.01 -3.35
CA LEU A 60 16.16 7.08 -4.27
C LEU A 60 16.17 8.44 -3.56
N THR A 61 16.46 9.54 -4.25
CA THR A 61 16.28 10.89 -3.69
C THR A 61 14.79 11.20 -3.52
N ARG A 62 14.47 12.22 -2.72
CA ARG A 62 13.08 12.65 -2.59
C ARG A 62 12.49 13.06 -3.94
N GLU A 63 13.22 13.77 -4.80
CA GLU A 63 12.70 14.13 -6.12
C GLU A 63 12.37 12.89 -6.97
N GLU A 64 13.25 11.89 -6.96
CA GLU A 64 13.05 10.64 -7.70
C GLU A 64 11.80 9.88 -7.23
N ARG A 65 11.63 9.71 -5.89
CA ARG A 65 10.49 9.00 -5.31
C ARG A 65 9.14 9.60 -5.70
N PHE A 66 9.08 10.92 -5.85
CA PHE A 66 7.83 11.66 -6.07
C PHE A 66 7.43 11.77 -7.54
N VAL A 67 8.24 11.28 -8.47
CA VAL A 67 7.88 11.19 -9.89
C VAL A 67 6.57 10.43 -10.08
N ILE A 68 6.33 9.37 -9.30
CA ILE A 68 5.11 8.54 -9.41
C ILE A 68 3.81 9.27 -9.02
N PHE A 69 3.92 10.45 -8.39
CA PHE A 69 2.80 11.30 -8.01
C PHE A 69 2.71 12.56 -8.87
N SER A 70 3.66 12.77 -9.77
CA SER A 70 3.71 13.98 -10.59
C SER A 70 2.65 13.95 -11.69
N PRO A 71 1.80 14.98 -11.82
CA PRO A 71 0.79 15.04 -12.88
C PRO A 71 1.38 15.18 -14.28
N THR A 72 2.68 15.50 -14.39
CA THR A 72 3.39 15.65 -15.67
C THR A 72 4.34 14.49 -15.98
N ALA A 73 4.46 13.50 -15.09
CA ALA A 73 5.26 12.32 -15.37
C ALA A 73 4.61 11.49 -16.47
N THR A 74 5.43 10.98 -17.39
CA THR A 74 4.97 9.98 -18.34
C THR A 74 4.94 8.61 -17.67
N ARG A 75 4.24 7.66 -18.30
CA ARG A 75 4.26 6.26 -17.85
C ARG A 75 5.68 5.67 -17.83
N GLU A 76 6.55 6.10 -18.74
CA GLU A 76 7.94 5.68 -18.79
C GLU A 76 8.74 6.21 -17.60
N ASP A 77 8.52 7.47 -17.21
CA ASP A 77 9.15 8.08 -16.03
C ASP A 77 8.76 7.34 -14.75
N GLU A 78 7.46 7.03 -14.58
CA GLU A 78 6.98 6.25 -13.44
C GLU A 78 7.60 4.85 -13.38
N LEU A 79 7.62 4.14 -14.52
CA LEU A 79 8.15 2.79 -14.61
C LEU A 79 9.66 2.77 -14.30
N ALA A 80 10.42 3.72 -14.84
CA ALA A 80 11.85 3.82 -14.58
C ALA A 80 12.17 3.94 -13.08
N VAL A 81 11.38 4.75 -12.36
CA VAL A 81 11.53 4.92 -10.92
C VAL A 81 11.09 3.67 -10.15
N ARG A 82 9.98 3.04 -10.54
CA ARG A 82 9.51 1.78 -9.91
C ARG A 82 10.50 0.64 -10.07
N TYR A 83 11.08 0.46 -11.27
CA TYR A 83 12.10 -0.58 -11.49
C TYR A 83 13.33 -0.35 -10.62
N ARG A 84 13.83 0.88 -10.54
CA ARG A 84 14.96 1.20 -9.64
C ARG A 84 14.62 0.91 -8.18
N HIS A 85 13.43 1.31 -7.74
CA HIS A 85 12.94 1.02 -6.41
C HIS A 85 12.91 -0.50 -6.14
N GLN A 86 12.40 -1.31 -7.07
CA GLN A 86 12.31 -2.76 -6.93
C GLN A 86 13.69 -3.43 -6.89
N ASP A 87 14.62 -3.01 -7.76
CA ASP A 87 16.00 -3.51 -7.79
C ASP A 87 16.74 -3.24 -6.47
N GLU A 88 16.62 -2.02 -5.95
CA GLU A 88 17.19 -1.63 -4.65
C GLU A 88 16.50 -2.35 -3.48
N GLY A 89 15.19 -2.60 -3.59
CA GLY A 89 14.42 -3.40 -2.65
C GLY A 89 14.95 -4.84 -2.56
N VAL A 90 15.21 -5.47 -3.71
CA VAL A 90 15.82 -6.81 -3.77
C VAL A 90 17.21 -6.82 -3.16
N ALA A 91 18.03 -5.80 -3.41
CA ALA A 91 19.38 -5.70 -2.84
C ALA A 91 19.34 -5.63 -1.30
N ILE A 92 18.50 -4.75 -0.74
CA ILE A 92 18.32 -4.59 0.72
C ILE A 92 17.74 -5.86 1.34
N ALA A 93 16.69 -6.43 0.74
CA ALA A 93 16.07 -7.64 1.25
C ALA A 93 17.05 -8.82 1.27
N ARG A 94 17.88 -8.96 0.23
CA ARG A 94 18.91 -10.00 0.16
C ARG A 94 19.95 -9.84 1.28
N GLU A 95 20.40 -8.61 1.55
CA GLU A 95 21.34 -8.30 2.63
C GLU A 95 20.74 -8.69 3.99
N ILE A 96 19.55 -8.18 4.31
CA ILE A 96 18.87 -8.43 5.59
C ILE A 96 18.60 -9.92 5.80
N LEU A 97 18.02 -10.60 4.82
CA LEU A 97 17.69 -12.03 4.93
C LEU A 97 18.95 -12.89 5.03
N GLY A 98 20.04 -12.49 4.35
CA GLY A 98 21.33 -13.15 4.44
C GLY A 98 21.97 -13.02 5.83
N GLU A 99 21.98 -11.82 6.41
CA GLU A 99 22.51 -11.57 7.76
C GLU A 99 21.75 -12.35 8.84
N LEU A 100 20.43 -12.50 8.66
CA LEU A 100 19.57 -13.28 9.56
C LEU A 100 19.59 -14.79 9.25
N ALA A 101 20.36 -15.24 8.27
CA ALA A 101 20.42 -16.62 7.80
C ALA A 101 19.03 -17.21 7.49
N TYR A 102 18.16 -16.41 6.86
CA TYR A 102 16.81 -16.83 6.49
C TYR A 102 16.86 -17.93 5.42
N PRO A 103 16.05 -19.00 5.52
CA PRO A 103 16.16 -20.14 4.61
C PRO A 103 16.03 -19.78 3.12
N GLU A 104 16.96 -20.30 2.31
CA GLU A 104 17.11 -19.96 0.89
C GLU A 104 15.86 -20.28 0.05
N GLU A 105 15.12 -21.33 0.43
CA GLU A 105 13.89 -21.75 -0.24
C GLU A 105 12.81 -20.65 -0.19
N TRP A 106 12.68 -19.95 0.94
CA TRP A 106 11.76 -18.83 1.08
C TRP A 106 12.37 -17.53 0.55
N THR A 107 13.66 -17.30 0.80
CA THR A 107 14.38 -16.12 0.32
C THR A 107 14.25 -15.96 -1.20
N THR A 108 14.35 -17.05 -1.96
CA THR A 108 14.22 -17.00 -3.42
C THR A 108 12.85 -16.45 -3.86
N GLU A 109 11.76 -16.93 -3.25
CA GLU A 109 10.41 -16.45 -3.58
C GLU A 109 10.18 -15.01 -3.09
N ILE A 110 10.65 -14.67 -1.89
CA ILE A 110 10.57 -13.31 -1.34
C ILE A 110 11.20 -12.30 -2.30
N LEU A 111 12.41 -12.57 -2.79
CA LEU A 111 13.11 -11.67 -3.69
C LEU A 111 12.42 -11.56 -5.07
N GLU A 112 11.80 -12.65 -5.57
CA GLU A 112 11.03 -12.62 -6.82
C GLU A 112 9.70 -11.84 -6.67
N ILE A 113 9.10 -11.85 -5.49
CA ILE A 113 7.94 -11.01 -5.20
C ILE A 113 8.36 -9.54 -5.23
N ILE A 114 9.41 -9.18 -4.47
CA ILE A 114 9.88 -7.79 -4.35
C ILE A 114 10.32 -7.23 -5.70
N SER A 115 10.99 -8.03 -6.53
CA SER A 115 11.55 -7.60 -7.82
C SER A 115 10.53 -7.00 -8.80
N GLN A 116 9.24 -7.35 -8.69
CA GLN A 116 8.21 -6.81 -9.58
C GLN A 116 6.83 -6.60 -8.90
N HIS A 117 6.77 -6.41 -7.58
CA HIS A 117 5.48 -6.25 -6.86
C HIS A 117 4.60 -5.08 -7.39
N ASP A 118 5.27 -4.01 -7.82
CA ASP A 118 4.74 -2.75 -8.31
C ASP A 118 4.47 -2.71 -9.83
N THR A 119 5.08 -3.60 -10.61
CA THR A 119 5.17 -3.49 -12.08
C THR A 119 4.66 -4.73 -12.83
N ARG A 120 4.56 -5.88 -12.18
CA ARG A 120 4.11 -7.12 -12.81
C ARG A 120 2.62 -7.06 -13.18
N ASP A 121 2.32 -7.43 -14.42
CA ASP A 121 0.94 -7.40 -14.96
C ASP A 121 0.04 -8.53 -14.42
N HIS A 122 0.63 -9.69 -14.11
CA HIS A 122 -0.12 -10.87 -13.64
C HIS A 122 0.43 -11.42 -12.34
N PHE A 123 -0.42 -12.10 -11.58
CA PHE A 123 0.00 -12.76 -10.35
C PHE A 123 0.68 -14.09 -10.67
N ILE A 124 1.75 -14.40 -9.95
CA ILE A 124 2.59 -15.59 -10.21
C ILE A 124 2.45 -16.68 -9.14
N SER A 125 1.98 -16.31 -7.95
CA SER A 125 1.72 -17.26 -6.87
C SER A 125 0.64 -16.73 -5.94
N HIS A 126 0.11 -17.62 -5.09
CA HIS A 126 -0.81 -17.23 -4.04
C HIS A 126 -0.15 -16.29 -3.02
N ASN A 127 1.11 -16.56 -2.65
CA ASN A 127 1.88 -15.71 -1.72
C ASN A 127 2.10 -14.30 -2.29
N GLU A 128 2.48 -14.19 -3.57
CA GLU A 128 2.66 -12.91 -4.26
C GLU A 128 1.34 -12.13 -4.34
N GLY A 129 0.23 -12.83 -4.59
CA GLY A 129 -1.12 -12.27 -4.52
C GLY A 129 -1.44 -11.66 -3.16
N MET A 130 -1.15 -12.36 -2.06
CA MET A 130 -1.38 -11.85 -0.69
C MET A 130 -0.53 -10.61 -0.39
N VAL A 131 0.74 -10.59 -0.79
CA VAL A 131 1.63 -9.43 -0.58
C VAL A 131 1.11 -8.22 -1.35
N ARG A 132 0.80 -8.37 -2.64
CA ARG A 132 0.33 -7.25 -3.45
C ARG A 132 -1.07 -6.80 -3.08
N ASP A 133 -1.92 -7.69 -2.58
CA ASP A 133 -3.22 -7.30 -2.07
C ASP A 133 -3.09 -6.52 -0.76
N ALA A 134 -2.22 -6.96 0.15
CA ALA A 134 -1.94 -6.25 1.40
C ALA A 134 -1.38 -4.85 1.16
N ASP A 135 -0.45 -4.71 0.21
CA ASP A 135 0.07 -3.42 -0.22
C ASP A 135 -1.04 -2.52 -0.80
N LYS A 136 -1.89 -3.06 -1.69
CA LYS A 136 -2.99 -2.27 -2.25
C LYS A 136 -4.04 -1.86 -1.22
N LEU A 137 -4.33 -2.71 -0.23
CA LEU A 137 -5.28 -2.44 0.85
C LEU A 137 -4.90 -1.20 1.67
N TRP A 138 -3.62 -0.80 1.68
CA TRP A 138 -3.20 0.44 2.32
C TRP A 138 -4.00 1.66 1.85
N ARG A 139 -4.31 1.77 0.55
CA ARG A 139 -5.09 2.89 -0.02
C ARG A 139 -6.50 3.03 0.55
N PHE A 140 -7.02 1.96 1.14
CA PHE A 140 -8.37 1.89 1.69
C PHE A 140 -8.39 2.14 3.21
N SER A 141 -7.24 1.94 3.89
CA SER A 141 -7.05 2.25 5.31
C SER A 141 -7.27 3.73 5.63
N ASP A 142 -7.49 4.04 6.91
CA ASP A 142 -7.60 5.43 7.39
C ASP A 142 -6.34 6.25 7.08
N ILE A 143 -5.16 5.66 7.30
CA ILE A 143 -3.85 6.28 7.06
C ILE A 143 -3.65 6.54 5.57
N GLY A 144 -3.80 5.52 4.73
CA GLY A 144 -3.54 5.66 3.29
C GLY A 144 -4.57 6.53 2.57
N PHE A 145 -5.85 6.39 2.92
CA PHE A 145 -6.91 7.22 2.37
C PHE A 145 -6.71 8.71 2.75
N GLY A 146 -6.34 8.98 4.01
CA GLY A 146 -6.02 10.33 4.46
C GLY A 146 -4.79 10.92 3.77
N ALA A 147 -3.74 10.11 3.61
CA ALA A 147 -2.52 10.52 2.93
C ALA A 147 -2.77 10.89 1.46
N ASP A 148 -3.61 10.14 0.74
CA ASP A 148 -3.93 10.44 -0.65
C ASP A 148 -4.84 11.68 -0.78
N ILE A 149 -5.76 11.92 0.17
CA ILE A 149 -6.51 13.19 0.23
C ILE A 149 -5.56 14.37 0.35
N GLU A 150 -4.61 14.31 1.29
CA GLU A 150 -3.66 15.40 1.52
C GLU A 150 -2.72 15.60 0.33
N ARG A 151 -2.16 14.50 -0.18
CA ARG A 151 -1.17 14.51 -1.27
C ARG A 151 -1.73 15.05 -2.58
N PHE A 152 -2.98 14.72 -2.90
CA PHE A 152 -3.60 15.07 -4.17
C PHE A 152 -4.68 16.15 -4.06
N GLU A 153 -4.92 16.67 -2.86
CA GLU A 153 -5.97 17.66 -2.57
C GLU A 153 -7.35 17.18 -3.06
N PHE A 154 -7.64 15.89 -2.89
CA PHE A 154 -8.91 15.30 -3.31
C PHE A 154 -10.02 15.55 -2.30
N GLU A 155 -11.23 15.81 -2.80
CA GLU A 155 -12.44 15.71 -1.99
C GLU A 155 -12.64 14.26 -1.53
N PRO A 156 -13.01 13.99 -0.26
CA PRO A 156 -13.15 12.62 0.25
C PRO A 156 -14.11 11.75 -0.56
N ASP A 157 -15.25 12.30 -0.99
CA ASP A 157 -16.22 11.57 -1.82
C ASP A 157 -15.63 11.19 -3.19
N PHE A 158 -14.80 12.06 -3.77
CA PHE A 158 -14.14 11.78 -5.04
C PHE A 158 -13.15 10.62 -4.92
N LEU A 159 -12.29 10.63 -3.90
CA LEU A 159 -11.34 9.53 -3.67
C LEU A 159 -12.09 8.22 -3.36
N HIS A 160 -13.13 8.27 -2.52
CA HIS A 160 -13.96 7.12 -2.20
C HIS A 160 -14.53 6.47 -3.48
N ASP A 161 -15.22 7.25 -4.32
CA ASP A 161 -15.86 6.72 -5.52
C ASP A 161 -14.84 6.21 -6.55
N ARG A 162 -13.68 6.88 -6.63
CA ARG A 162 -12.55 6.41 -7.44
C ARG A 162 -12.06 5.03 -6.97
N LEU A 163 -11.84 4.85 -5.66
CA LEU A 163 -11.38 3.58 -5.10
C LEU A 163 -12.43 2.47 -5.26
N VAL A 164 -13.73 2.78 -5.08
CA VAL A 164 -14.83 1.82 -5.40
C VAL A 164 -14.74 1.35 -6.84
N GLY A 165 -14.48 2.27 -7.78
CA GLY A 165 -14.35 1.96 -9.21
C GLY A 165 -13.15 1.06 -9.55
N GLN A 166 -12.09 1.08 -8.74
CA GLN A 166 -10.87 0.27 -8.96
C GLN A 166 -11.01 -1.18 -8.49
N ILE A 167 -11.78 -1.44 -7.42
CA ILE A 167 -11.96 -2.79 -6.85
C ILE A 167 -12.34 -3.87 -7.90
N PRO A 168 -13.28 -3.62 -8.84
CA PRO A 168 -13.65 -4.61 -9.85
C PRO A 168 -12.69 -4.69 -11.04
N GLU A 169 -11.67 -3.83 -11.14
CA GLU A 169 -10.73 -3.86 -12.28
C GLU A 169 -10.01 -5.21 -12.34
N PRO A 170 -9.90 -5.82 -13.54
CA PRO A 170 -9.13 -7.04 -13.71
C PRO A 170 -7.71 -6.87 -13.19
N SER A 171 -7.22 -7.88 -12.47
CA SER A 171 -5.87 -7.90 -11.89
C SER A 171 -5.58 -6.86 -10.79
N PHE A 172 -6.57 -6.04 -10.35
CA PHE A 172 -6.34 -5.12 -9.25
C PHE A 172 -6.12 -5.89 -7.94
N PHE A 173 -7.11 -6.67 -7.48
CA PHE A 173 -6.93 -7.62 -6.38
C PHE A 173 -6.76 -9.05 -6.90
N TYR A 174 -5.89 -9.81 -6.24
CA TYR A 174 -5.72 -11.24 -6.47
C TYR A 174 -6.89 -12.03 -5.91
N SER A 175 -7.31 -11.74 -4.67
CA SER A 175 -8.34 -12.51 -3.96
C SER A 175 -9.67 -11.77 -3.81
N ASP A 176 -10.76 -12.53 -3.72
CA ASP A 176 -12.08 -11.98 -3.43
C ASP A 176 -12.16 -11.45 -1.99
N MET A 177 -11.44 -12.09 -1.06
CA MET A 177 -11.31 -11.61 0.32
C MET A 177 -10.75 -10.18 0.39
N SER A 178 -9.75 -9.86 -0.43
CA SER A 178 -9.18 -8.52 -0.49
C SER A 178 -10.19 -7.49 -1.02
N ARG A 179 -11.09 -7.88 -1.92
CA ARG A 179 -12.17 -7.01 -2.40
C ARG A 179 -13.18 -6.73 -1.29
N GLU A 180 -13.55 -7.75 -0.53
CA GLU A 180 -14.45 -7.62 0.61
C GLU A 180 -13.85 -6.68 1.67
N LEU A 181 -12.58 -6.88 2.02
CA LEU A 181 -11.85 -6.02 2.95
C LEU A 181 -11.76 -4.57 2.47
N ALA A 182 -11.48 -4.35 1.18
CA ALA A 182 -11.44 -3.00 0.61
C ALA A 182 -12.80 -2.28 0.73
N LEU A 183 -13.91 -3.00 0.48
CA LEU A 183 -15.26 -2.47 0.63
C LEU A 183 -15.61 -2.17 2.10
N GLU A 184 -15.20 -3.03 3.04
CA GLU A 184 -15.36 -2.80 4.47
C GLU A 184 -14.63 -1.53 4.93
N GLU A 185 -13.38 -1.36 4.51
CA GLU A 185 -12.58 -0.18 4.83
C GLU A 185 -13.22 1.10 4.25
N LEU A 186 -13.68 1.10 2.99
CA LEU A 186 -14.36 2.27 2.40
C LEU A 186 -15.68 2.60 3.10
N ALA A 187 -16.45 1.59 3.51
CA ALA A 187 -17.65 1.81 4.28
C ALA A 187 -17.36 2.51 5.62
N ALA A 188 -16.24 2.17 6.27
CA ALA A 188 -15.78 2.86 7.48
C ALA A 188 -15.33 4.30 7.16
N ARG A 189 -14.51 4.52 6.13
CA ARG A 189 -14.08 5.87 5.71
C ARG A 189 -15.28 6.79 5.47
N LYS A 190 -16.31 6.28 4.78
CA LYS A 190 -17.56 7.00 4.51
C LYS A 190 -18.26 7.52 5.75
N GLN A 191 -18.30 6.72 6.82
CA GLN A 191 -18.88 7.12 8.09
C GLN A 191 -18.01 8.17 8.80
N GLU A 192 -16.70 7.99 8.77
CA GLU A 192 -15.73 8.86 9.46
C GLU A 192 -15.73 10.30 8.92
N TYR A 193 -15.70 10.50 7.59
CA TYR A 193 -15.70 11.86 7.05
C TYR A 193 -17.09 12.49 7.04
N ALA A 194 -18.17 11.71 6.84
CA ALA A 194 -19.53 12.24 6.96
C ALA A 194 -19.79 12.81 8.37
N ALA A 195 -19.21 12.21 9.40
CA ALA A 195 -19.26 12.70 10.78
C ALA A 195 -18.39 13.96 11.02
N ARG A 196 -17.39 14.22 10.16
CA ARG A 196 -16.48 15.38 10.24
C ARG A 196 -16.97 16.58 9.42
N MET A 197 -17.88 16.39 8.46
CA MET A 197 -18.52 17.51 7.78
C MET A 197 -19.42 18.25 8.78
N PRO A 198 -19.30 19.59 8.91
CA PRO A 198 -20.26 20.34 9.69
C PRO A 198 -21.64 20.07 9.11
N LEU A 199 -22.60 19.68 9.96
CA LEU A 199 -24.02 19.69 9.62
C LEU A 199 -24.29 21.00 8.90
N GLY A 200 -24.60 20.93 7.60
CA GLY A 200 -24.69 22.10 6.74
C GLY A 200 -25.48 23.20 7.41
N GLY A 201 -24.98 24.44 7.27
CA GLY A 201 -25.67 25.63 7.71
C GLY A 201 -27.13 25.53 7.29
N ALA A 202 -28.00 25.71 8.28
CA ALA A 202 -29.43 25.83 8.07
C ALA A 202 -29.69 26.74 6.88
N GLU A 203 -30.59 26.31 6.00
CA GLU A 203 -31.14 27.09 4.90
C GLU A 203 -31.38 28.55 5.34
N GLU A 204 -30.52 29.49 4.90
CA GLU A 204 -30.89 30.90 4.92
C GLU A 204 -31.89 31.10 3.78
N SER A 205 -33.16 31.17 4.17
CA SER A 205 -34.27 31.48 3.30
C SER A 205 -34.01 32.78 2.52
N VAL A 206 -34.04 32.69 1.19
CA VAL A 206 -34.19 33.85 0.32
C VAL A 206 -35.62 34.37 0.49
N ALA A 207 -35.80 35.34 1.40
CA ALA A 207 -37.05 36.07 1.55
C ALA A 207 -36.81 37.49 2.04
N GLU A 208 -36.15 38.33 1.25
CA GLU A 208 -36.42 39.78 1.26
C GLU A 208 -35.92 40.46 -0.02
N ILE A 209 -36.70 40.33 -1.10
CA ILE A 209 -36.84 41.40 -2.09
C ILE A 209 -38.30 41.78 -2.05
N MET A 210 -38.64 42.80 -1.25
CA MET A 210 -39.70 43.77 -1.47
C MET A 210 -39.83 44.70 -0.26
N LYS A 211 -39.09 45.82 -0.29
CA LYS A 211 -39.57 47.17 0.04
C LYS A 211 -38.53 48.23 -0.31
#